data_AF-A0A0X8JDK7-F1
#
_entry.id   AF-A0A0X8JDK7-F1
#
_cell.length_a   1.000
_cell.length_b   1.000
_cell.length_c   1.000
_cell.angle_alpha   90.00
_cell.angle_beta   90.00
_cell.angle_gamma   90.00
#
_symmetry.space_group_name_H-M   'P 1'
#
loop_
_entity.id
_entity.type
_entity.pdbx_description
1 polymer ?
#
loop_
_entity_poly.entity_id
_entity_poly.type
_entity_poly.pdbx_seq_one_letter_code
_entity_poly.pdbx_strand_id
1 'polypeptide(L)' 'MDEATAQTDAHSEREIQQALARLSEGRTVLVIAHRLTTVVDADQIIVMNQGRVVERGTHTELLAQGGTYDKMWRAQQ' A
#
# COMPACT_ATOMS: atom_id res chain seq x y z
N MET A 1 -17.75 -18.87 8.54
CA MET A 1 -18.39 -18.02 9.58
C MET A 1 -17.43 -16.85 9.76
N ASP A 2 -17.40 -15.88 8.85
CA ASP A 2 -16.25 -14.94 8.80
C ASP A 2 -16.63 -13.48 8.48
N GLU A 3 -17.92 -13.16 8.38
CA GLU A 3 -18.34 -11.83 7.90
C GLU A 3 -18.28 -10.73 8.98
N ALA A 4 -18.42 -11.07 10.26
CA ALA A 4 -18.38 -10.08 11.35
C ALA A 4 -16.95 -9.64 11.73
N THR A 5 -15.98 -10.55 11.67
CA THR A 5 -14.59 -10.25 11.99
C THR A 5 -13.93 -9.45 10.87
N ALA A 6 -14.20 -9.79 9.61
CA ALA A 6 -13.69 -9.06 8.44
C ALA A 6 -14.13 -7.58 8.42
N GLN A 7 -15.35 -7.27 8.89
CA GLN A 7 -15.80 -5.89 9.02
C GLN A 7 -15.06 -5.11 10.11
N THR A 8 -14.70 -5.77 11.21
CA THR A 8 -13.95 -5.15 12.32
C THR A 8 -12.51 -4.84 11.90
N ASP A 9 -11.88 -5.74 11.14
CA ASP A 9 -10.54 -5.53 10.58
C ASP A 9 -10.53 -4.41 9.54
N ALA A 10 -11.52 -4.36 8.64
CA ALA A 10 -11.62 -3.31 7.63
C ALA A 10 -11.88 -1.92 8.23
N HIS A 11 -12.62 -1.83 9.34
CA HIS A 11 -12.82 -0.57 10.06
C HIS A 11 -11.51 -0.09 10.68
N SER A 12 -10.82 -0.97 11.41
CA SER A 12 -9.54 -0.69 12.05
C SER A 12 -8.46 -0.28 11.03
N GLU A 13 -8.44 -0.92 9.86
CA GLU A 13 -7.49 -0.61 8.79
C GLU A 13 -7.72 0.78 8.18
N ARG A 14 -8.99 1.18 8.01
CA ARG A 14 -9.33 2.55 7.58
C ARG A 14 -8.93 3.60 8.59
N GLU A 15 -9.11 3.34 9.89
CA GLU A 15 -8.68 4.26 10.93
C GLU A 15 -7.15 4.45 10.92
N ILE A 16 -6.40 3.37 10.74
CA ILE A 16 -4.94 3.41 10.60
C ILE A 16 -4.53 4.24 9.37
N GLN A 17 -5.17 4.02 8.21
CA GLN A 17 -4.89 4.81 7.02
C GLN A 17 -5.17 6.30 7.22
N GLN A 18 -6.31 6.64 7.83
CA GLN A 18 -6.64 8.04 8.12
C GLN A 18 -5.65 8.69 9.09
N ALA A 19 -5.21 7.95 10.12
CA ALA A 19 -4.20 8.42 11.05
C ALA A 19 -2.86 8.67 10.33
N LEU A 20 -2.43 7.76 9.48
CA LEU A 20 -1.22 7.90 8.67
C LEU A 20 -1.30 9.09 7.70
N ALA A 21 -2.45 9.29 7.05
CA ALA A 21 -2.68 10.43 6.16
C ALA A 21 -2.53 11.77 6.91
N ARG A 22 -3.19 11.92 8.07
CA ARG A 22 -3.06 13.12 8.92
C ARG A 22 -1.64 13.31 9.44
N LEU A 23 -0.95 12.23 9.78
CA LEU A 23 0.45 12.29 10.21
C LEU A 23 1.38 12.72 9.06
N SER A 24 1.01 12.48 7.81
CA SER A 24 1.84 12.80 6.65
C SER A 24 1.73 14.26 6.21
N GLU A 25 0.70 14.98 6.66
CA GLU A 25 0.55 16.40 6.36
C GLU A 25 1.78 17.22 6.79
N GLY A 26 2.38 17.93 5.82
CA GLY A 26 3.53 18.80 6.02
C GLY A 26 4.84 18.09 6.38
N ARG A 27 4.93 16.76 6.24
CA ARG A 27 6.10 15.96 6.62
C ARG A 27 6.46 14.95 5.55
N THR A 28 7.76 14.65 5.43
CA THR A 28 8.20 13.49 4.65
C THR A 28 7.97 12.23 5.47
N VAL A 29 7.18 11.30 4.94
CA VAL A 29 6.86 10.03 5.59
C VAL A 29 7.36 8.89 4.71
N LEU A 30 8.11 7.97 5.34
CA LEU A 30 8.55 6.72 4.72
C LEU A 30 7.78 5.57 5.35
N VAL A 31 7.00 4.86 4.55
CA VAL A 31 6.22 3.70 4.99
C VAL A 31 6.80 2.42 4.40
N ILE A 32 7.13 1.45 5.26
CA ILE A 32 7.48 0.09 4.85
C ILE A 32 6.26 -0.79 5.12
N ALA A 33 5.54 -1.14 4.05
CA ALA A 33 4.27 -1.83 4.18
C ALA A 33 4.40 -3.35 4.05
N HIS A 34 3.65 -4.05 4.89
CA HIS A 34 3.43 -5.49 4.77
C HIS A 34 2.14 -5.79 3.97
N ARG A 35 1.22 -4.83 3.92
CA ARG A 35 -0.02 -4.88 3.13
C ARG A 35 0.02 -3.79 2.07
N LEU A 36 -0.25 -4.15 0.82
CA LEU A 36 -0.17 -3.18 -0.27
C LEU A 36 -1.24 -2.10 -0.16
N THR A 37 -2.38 -2.39 0.48
CA THR A 37 -3.44 -1.42 0.79
C THR A 37 -2.90 -0.19 1.51
N THR A 38 -1.89 -0.33 2.37
CA THR A 38 -1.31 0.78 3.14
C THR A 38 -0.53 1.79 2.28
N VAL A 39 -0.09 1.42 1.08
CA VAL A 39 0.74 2.27 0.20
C VAL A 39 0.00 2.75 -1.05
N VAL A 40 -1.26 2.36 -1.25
CA VAL A 40 -2.06 2.73 -2.44
C VAL A 40 -2.14 4.24 -2.62
N ASP A 41 -2.33 4.98 -1.51
CA ASP A 41 -2.50 6.43 -1.51
C ASP A 41 -1.16 7.20 -1.37
N ALA A 42 -0.02 6.51 -1.45
CA ALA A 42 1.27 7.16 -1.35
C ALA A 42 1.57 7.98 -2.62
N ASP A 43 2.13 9.18 -2.44
CA ASP A 43 2.60 10.01 -3.55
C ASP A 43 3.60 9.28 -4.46
N GLN A 44 4.35 8.34 -3.88
CA GLN A 44 5.31 7.51 -4.58
C GLN A 44 5.54 6.17 -3.88
N ILE A 45 5.48 5.10 -4.66
CA ILE A 45 5.77 3.74 -4.24
C ILE A 45 7.12 3.31 -4.84
N ILE A 46 7.95 2.68 -4.03
CA ILE A 46 9.22 2.07 -4.43
C ILE A 46 9.13 0.56 -4.22
N VAL A 47 9.30 -0.21 -5.29
CA VAL A 47 9.37 -1.67 -5.21
C VAL A 47 10.83 -2.07 -5.20
N MET A 48 11.20 -2.84 -4.17
CA MET A 48 12.55 -3.37 -4.02
C MET A 48 12.56 -4.88 -4.25
N ASN A 49 13.58 -5.36 -4.97
CA ASN A 49 13.87 -6.78 -5.10
C ASN A 49 15.39 -6.99 -5.00
N GLN A 50 15.81 -7.92 -4.14
CA GLN A 50 17.23 -8.25 -3.93
C GLN A 50 18.13 -7.02 -3.68
N GLY A 51 17.66 -6.08 -2.86
CA GLY A 51 18.40 -4.86 -2.52
C GLY A 51 18.47 -3.81 -3.64
N ARG A 52 17.74 -3.98 -4.74
CA ARG A 52 17.67 -3.01 -5.85
C ARG A 52 16.24 -2.48 -6.00
N VAL A 53 16.13 -1.20 -6.38
CA VAL A 53 14.85 -0.63 -6.83
C VAL A 53 14.56 -1.19 -8.22
N VAL A 54 13.44 -1.90 -8.34
CA VAL A 54 13.01 -2.49 -9.62
C VAL A 54 11.90 -1.68 -10.28
N GLU A 55 11.04 -1.04 -9.49
CA GLU A 55 9.95 -0.20 -9.99
C GLU A 55 9.76 1.01 -9.06
N ARG A 56 9.27 2.11 -9.64
CA ARG A 56 8.96 3.38 -8.96
C ARG A 56 7.80 4.07 -9.66
N GLY A 57 6.83 4.53 -8.90
CA GLY A 57 5.68 5.28 -9.44
C GLY A 57 4.53 5.34 -8.45
N THR A 58 3.39 5.84 -8.90
CA THR A 58 2.11 5.77 -8.18
C THR A 58 1.48 4.38 -8.32
N HIS A 59 0.49 4.07 -7.47
CA HIS A 59 -0.27 2.82 -7.57
C HIS A 59 -0.79 2.56 -8.99
N THR A 60 -1.43 3.56 -9.60
CA THR A 60 -2.02 3.45 -10.93
C THR A 60 -0.98 3.21 -12.01
N GLU A 61 0.16 3.91 -11.97
CA GLU A 61 1.25 3.74 -12.94
C GLU A 61 1.86 2.35 -12.84
N LEU A 62 2.06 1.85 -11.62
CA LEU A 62 2.66 0.54 -11.37
C LEU A 62 1.73 -0.61 -11.76
N LEU A 63 0.42 -0.47 -11.55
CA LEU A 63 -0.56 -1.43 -12.07
C LEU A 63 -0.58 -1.45 -13.60
N ALA A 64 -0.53 -0.27 -14.24
CA ALA A 64 -0.52 -0.17 -15.70
C ALA A 64 0.75 -0.78 -16.34
N GLN A 65 1.88 -0.79 -15.61
CA GLN A 65 3.12 -1.41 -16.06
C GLN A 65 3.08 -2.96 -16.04
N GLY A 66 2.15 -3.58 -15.30
CA GLY A 66 2.05 -5.04 -15.21
C GLY A 66 3.29 -5.71 -14.60
N GLY A 67 4.06 -4.95 -13.81
CA GLY A 67 5.35 -5.36 -13.25
C GLY A 67 5.24 -6.25 -12.00
N THR A 68 6.27 -6.22 -11.17
CA THR A 68 6.33 -6.91 -9.87
C THR A 68 5.24 -6.38 -8.95
N TYR A 69 4.97 -5.07 -8.97
CA TYR A 69 3.92 -4.48 -8.16
C TYR A 69 2.54 -5.08 -8.46
N ASP A 70 2.14 -5.12 -9.74
CA ASP A 70 0.86 -5.68 -10.18
C ASP A 70 0.73 -7.15 -9.79
N LYS A 71 1.80 -7.94 -9.92
CA LYS A 71 1.82 -9.34 -9.50
C LYS A 71 1.61 -9.50 -7.99
N MET A 72 2.29 -8.69 -7.18
CA MET A 72 2.11 -8.69 -5.72
C MET A 72 0.70 -8.25 -5.34
N TRP A 73 0.16 -7.23 -6.01
CA TRP A 73 -1.20 -6.73 -5.80
C TRP A 73 -2.26 -7.79 -6.06
N ARG A 74 -2.16 -8.47 -7.21
CA ARG A 74 -3.08 -9.57 -7.57
C ARG A 74 -2.99 -10.76 -6.62
N ALA A 75 -1.84 -10.99 -6.00
CA ALA A 75 -1.65 -12.10 -5.04
C ALA A 75 -2.19 -11.80 -3.63
N GLN A 76 -2.44 -10.52 -3.30
CA GLN A 76 -3.03 -10.10 -2.02
C GLN A 76 -4.56 -9.89 -2.08
N GLN A 77 -5.18 -10.03 -3.26
CA GLN A 77 -6.63 -9.93 -3.49
C GLN A 77 -7.34 -11.26 -3.20
#